data_AF-A0A6L5X2Y9-F1
#
_entry.id   AF-A0A6L5X2Y9-F1
#
_cell.length_a   1.000
_cell.length_b   1.000
_cell.length_c   1.000
_cell.angle_alpha   90.00
_cell.angle_beta   90.00
_cell.angle_gamma   90.00
#
_symmetry.space_group_name_H-M   'P 1'
#
loop_
_entity.id
_entity.type
_entity.pdbx_description
1 polymer ?
#
loop_
_entity_poly.entity_id
_entity_poly.type
_entity_poly.pdbx_seq_one_letter_code
_entity_poly.pdbx_strand_id
1 'polypeptide(L)'
;MVTNLMEIPETGLQTIDSEVHRKRGRPRKLTSSSKVDPHILKEAVKKVKTMSKEYANGDLQSDVWYYQTHRPRLLRNAEIAEDAEDGRITYNVQRVAGMTADDQRAIHRYKTSKEEIFFLRKAVMEIQDKDLRETAVDMILHGIGCAQLTQKYGISERALYKRKRKIVEHLASSMTYLFE
;
A
#
# COMPACT_ATOMS: atom_id res chain seq x y z
N MET A 1 69.50 -3.73 -31.84
CA MET A 1 69.67 -4.99 -32.59
C MET A 1 68.68 -6.01 -32.03
N VAL A 2 67.85 -6.58 -32.92
CA VAL A 2 67.30 -7.95 -32.92
C VAL A 2 66.50 -8.43 -31.68
N THR A 3 65.18 -8.38 -31.86
CA THR A 3 64.13 -9.39 -31.57
C THR A 3 64.42 -10.55 -30.61
N ASN A 4 63.52 -10.77 -29.64
CA ASN A 4 62.67 -11.98 -29.58
C ASN A 4 61.80 -11.99 -28.31
N LEU A 5 60.51 -11.71 -28.48
CA LEU A 5 59.44 -12.22 -27.62
C LEU A 5 58.94 -13.50 -28.29
N MET A 6 59.14 -14.65 -27.65
CA MET A 6 58.57 -15.96 -28.00
C MET A 6 57.61 -16.32 -26.85
N GLU A 7 56.30 -16.25 -27.08
CA GLU A 7 55.35 -17.38 -27.25
C GLU A 7 55.04 -18.14 -25.93
N ILE A 8 53.87 -17.91 -25.28
CA ILE A 8 52.52 -18.57 -25.42
C ILE A 8 52.49 -19.94 -24.69
N PRO A 9 51.46 -20.31 -23.87
CA PRO A 9 50.03 -20.46 -24.24
C PRO A 9 48.99 -19.94 -23.21
N GLU A 10 47.88 -19.31 -23.63
CA GLU A 10 46.66 -19.86 -24.28
C GLU A 10 45.82 -20.76 -23.37
N THR A 11 44.69 -20.21 -22.90
CA THR A 11 43.36 -20.81 -22.65
C THR A 11 42.57 -19.85 -21.74
N GLY A 12 41.36 -19.37 -22.02
CA GLY A 12 40.48 -19.47 -23.17
C GLY A 12 39.37 -18.44 -22.94
N LEU A 13 39.52 -17.23 -23.48
CA LEU A 13 38.40 -16.31 -23.67
C LEU A 13 37.87 -16.58 -25.08
N GLN A 14 36.90 -17.49 -25.20
CA GLN A 14 36.15 -17.66 -26.43
C GLN A 14 35.02 -16.64 -26.48
N THR A 15 35.30 -15.53 -27.16
CA THR A 15 34.32 -14.85 -28.01
C THR A 15 33.92 -15.79 -29.15
N ILE A 16 32.62 -16.04 -29.32
CA ILE A 16 32.06 -16.57 -30.57
C ILE A 16 30.94 -15.63 -31.02
N ASP A 17 31.26 -14.94 -32.11
CA ASP A 17 30.46 -14.47 -33.24
C ASP A 17 28.96 -14.18 -33.08
N SER A 18 28.67 -12.89 -33.21
CA SER A 18 27.89 -12.31 -34.31
C SER A 18 27.27 -13.30 -35.31
N GLU A 19 25.97 -13.59 -35.16
CA GLU A 19 25.13 -13.86 -36.33
C GLU A 19 23.82 -13.07 -36.26
N VAL A 20 23.80 -12.03 -37.09
CA VAL A 20 22.66 -11.16 -37.35
C VAL A 20 21.65 -11.95 -38.18
N HIS A 21 20.61 -12.47 -37.54
CA HIS A 21 19.37 -12.81 -38.21
C HIS A 21 18.26 -11.84 -37.81
N ARG A 22 18.11 -10.80 -38.63
CA ARG A 22 16.96 -9.89 -38.66
C ARG A 22 15.68 -10.71 -38.90
N LYS A 23 14.95 -11.05 -37.83
CA LYS A 23 13.49 -11.18 -37.92
C LYS A 23 12.89 -9.86 -37.45
N ARG A 24 12.36 -9.08 -38.40
CA ARG A 24 11.48 -7.93 -38.15
C ARG A 24 10.21 -8.42 -37.44
N GLY A 25 10.30 -8.63 -36.13
CA GLY A 25 9.17 -8.82 -35.25
C GLY A 25 8.71 -7.45 -34.76
N ARG A 26 7.41 -7.16 -34.92
CA ARG A 26 6.73 -6.00 -34.33
C ARG A 26 7.12 -5.84 -32.85
N PRO A 27 7.18 -4.61 -32.31
CA PRO A 27 7.46 -4.41 -30.88
C PRO A 27 6.53 -5.28 -30.05
N ARG A 28 7.13 -6.23 -29.31
CA ARG A 28 6.43 -7.08 -28.36
C ARG A 28 5.89 -6.15 -27.29
N LYS A 29 4.55 -5.97 -27.25
CA LYS A 29 3.88 -5.28 -26.15
C LYS A 29 4.39 -5.87 -24.84
N LEU A 30 4.90 -5.02 -23.95
CA LEU A 30 5.07 -5.33 -22.53
C LEU A 30 3.67 -5.61 -21.97
N THR A 31 3.27 -6.88 -21.96
CA THR A 31 2.09 -7.34 -21.23
C THR A 31 2.55 -8.29 -20.14
N SER A 32 2.57 -7.79 -18.91
CA SER A 32 2.16 -8.55 -17.74
C SER A 32 2.01 -7.59 -16.56
N SER A 33 0.90 -6.85 -16.51
CA SER A 33 0.31 -6.60 -15.20
C SER A 33 0.07 -7.98 -14.60
N SER A 34 0.66 -8.30 -13.45
CA SER A 34 0.16 -9.44 -12.69
C SER A 34 -1.33 -9.14 -12.48
N LYS A 35 -2.20 -9.97 -13.05
CA LYS A 35 -3.63 -9.85 -12.76
C LYS A 35 -3.74 -10.34 -11.33
N VAL A 36 -3.79 -9.39 -10.39
CA VAL A 36 -4.13 -9.65 -8.99
C VAL A 36 -5.32 -10.60 -8.99
N ASP A 37 -5.23 -11.67 -8.19
CA ASP A 37 -6.29 -12.66 -8.09
C ASP A 37 -7.63 -11.96 -7.82
N PRO A 38 -8.68 -12.21 -8.62
CA PRO A 38 -9.99 -11.57 -8.45
C PRO A 38 -10.58 -11.74 -7.04
N HIS A 39 -10.26 -12.84 -6.34
CA HIS A 39 -10.67 -13.09 -4.98
C HIS A 39 -9.93 -12.17 -3.98
N ILE A 40 -8.61 -12.06 -4.12
CA ILE A 40 -7.78 -11.16 -3.30
C ILE A 40 -8.23 -9.71 -3.50
N LEU A 41 -8.48 -9.30 -4.74
CA LEU A 41 -8.98 -7.96 -5.04
C LEU A 41 -10.36 -7.71 -4.39
N LYS A 42 -11.25 -8.71 -4.39
CA LYS A 42 -12.58 -8.58 -3.78
C LYS A 42 -12.50 -8.39 -2.26
N GLU A 43 -11.63 -9.14 -1.58
CA GLU A 43 -11.40 -8.99 -0.15
C GLU A 43 -10.73 -7.65 0.17
N ALA A 44 -9.74 -7.22 -0.62
CA ALA A 44 -9.12 -5.90 -0.47
C ALA A 44 -10.15 -4.76 -0.62
N VAL A 45 -11.02 -4.83 -1.64
CA VAL A 45 -12.12 -3.86 -1.82
C VAL A 45 -13.06 -3.83 -0.62
N LYS A 46 -13.40 -5.00 -0.06
CA LYS A 46 -14.25 -5.07 1.14
C LYS A 46 -13.56 -4.43 2.34
N LYS A 47 -12.28 -4.73 2.56
CA LYS A 47 -11.49 -4.17 3.64
C LYS A 47 -11.38 -2.64 3.54
N VAL A 48 -11.06 -2.10 2.35
CA VAL A 48 -11.00 -0.65 2.10
C VAL A 48 -12.34 0.03 2.42
N LYS A 49 -13.47 -0.57 2.04
CA LYS A 49 -14.79 -0.01 2.36
C LYS A 49 -15.04 0.05 3.86
N THR A 50 -14.69 -1.00 4.59
CA THR A 50 -14.82 -1.04 6.05
C THR A 50 -13.94 0.04 6.69
N MET A 51 -12.65 0.07 6.33
CA MET A 51 -11.70 1.05 6.87
C MET A 51 -12.11 2.49 6.55
N SER A 52 -12.56 2.77 5.33
CA SER A 52 -13.05 4.10 4.95
C SER A 52 -14.25 4.52 5.80
N LYS A 53 -15.13 3.58 6.16
CA LYS A 53 -16.28 3.86 7.02
C LYS A 53 -15.85 4.10 8.46
N GLU A 54 -14.99 3.25 9.01
CA GLU A 54 -14.45 3.39 10.37
C GLU A 54 -13.65 4.69 10.53
N TYR A 55 -12.85 5.05 9.51
CA TYR A 55 -12.15 6.32 9.49
C TYR A 55 -13.14 7.51 9.48
N ALA A 56 -14.15 7.48 8.61
CA ALA A 56 -15.16 8.54 8.53
C ALA A 56 -15.96 8.70 9.83
N ASN A 57 -16.19 7.60 10.55
CA ASN A 57 -16.83 7.61 11.86
C ASN A 57 -15.88 8.06 12.99
N GLY A 58 -14.58 8.16 12.73
CA GLY A 58 -13.55 8.47 13.72
C GLY A 58 -13.14 7.29 14.60
N ASP A 59 -13.59 6.06 14.30
CA ASP A 59 -13.33 4.87 15.12
C ASP A 59 -11.83 4.56 15.20
N LEU A 60 -11.15 4.54 14.03
CA LEU A 60 -9.70 4.29 13.96
C LEU A 60 -8.91 5.38 14.69
N GLN A 61 -9.31 6.64 14.52
CA GLN A 61 -8.64 7.78 15.15
C GLN A 61 -8.81 7.75 16.66
N SER A 62 -10.02 7.39 17.12
CA SER A 62 -10.37 7.26 18.53
C SER A 62 -9.58 6.13 19.20
N ASP A 63 -9.42 4.98 18.53
CA ASP A 63 -8.61 3.88 19.03
C ASP A 63 -7.16 4.32 19.24
N VAL A 64 -6.53 4.92 18.21
CA VAL A 64 -5.15 5.39 18.29
C VAL A 64 -4.99 6.42 19.41
N TRP A 65 -5.88 7.42 19.47
CA TRP A 65 -5.86 8.46 20.50
C TRP A 65 -6.04 7.87 21.90
N TYR A 66 -6.96 6.92 22.07
CA TYR A 66 -7.24 6.28 23.35
C TYR A 66 -6.00 5.60 23.91
N TYR A 67 -5.32 4.78 23.11
CA TYR A 67 -4.13 4.06 23.57
C TYR A 67 -2.96 5.00 23.87
N GLN A 68 -2.74 6.03 23.04
CA GLN A 68 -1.71 7.04 23.28
C GLN A 68 -1.93 7.80 24.59
N THR A 69 -3.18 8.11 24.91
CA THR A 69 -3.54 8.94 26.07
C THR A 69 -3.68 8.11 27.35
N HIS A 70 -4.40 6.99 27.29
CA HIS A 70 -4.82 6.23 28.47
C HIS A 70 -3.95 5.01 28.74
N ARG A 71 -3.23 4.50 27.74
CA ARG A 71 -2.37 3.31 27.89
C ARG A 71 -0.92 3.54 27.38
N PRO A 72 -0.26 4.68 27.63
CA PRO A 72 1.08 4.95 27.10
C PRO A 72 2.14 3.97 27.64
N ARG A 73 1.96 3.46 28.87
CA ARG A 73 2.85 2.44 29.44
C ARG A 73 2.75 1.10 28.72
N LEU A 74 1.57 0.72 28.25
CA LEU A 74 1.37 -0.50 27.47
C LEU A 74 2.18 -0.44 26.17
N LEU A 75 2.04 0.68 25.44
CA LEU A 75 2.76 0.90 24.18
C LEU A 75 4.29 0.93 24.39
N ARG A 76 4.74 1.53 25.50
CA ARG A 76 6.17 1.54 25.87
C ARG A 76 6.70 0.14 26.18
N ASN A 77 5.96 -0.66 26.97
CA ASN A 77 6.37 -2.01 27.31
C ASN A 77 6.44 -2.93 26.09
N ALA A 78 5.55 -2.70 25.12
CA ALA A 78 5.54 -3.39 23.84
C ALA A 78 6.68 -2.94 22.91
N GLU A 79 7.40 -1.87 23.24
CA GLU A 79 8.45 -1.26 22.41
C GLU A 79 7.95 -0.96 21.00
N ILE A 80 6.82 -0.25 20.92
CA ILE A 80 6.23 0.15 19.64
C ILE A 80 7.20 1.10 18.91
N ALA A 81 7.51 0.73 17.67
CA ALA A 81 8.23 1.58 16.72
C ALA A 81 7.39 1.75 15.45
N GLU A 82 7.53 2.92 14.83
CA GLU A 82 6.83 3.29 13.59
C GLU A 82 7.86 3.55 12.50
N ASP A 83 7.70 2.86 11.38
CA ASP A 83 8.47 3.13 10.17
C ASP A 83 7.90 4.39 9.50
N ALA A 84 8.73 5.42 9.32
CA ALA A 84 8.30 6.69 8.76
C ALA A 84 8.00 6.62 7.24
N GLU A 85 8.57 5.66 6.51
CA GLU A 85 8.42 5.55 5.05
C GLU A 85 7.19 4.72 4.68
N ASP A 86 7.02 3.59 5.36
CA ASP A 86 5.98 2.62 5.06
C ASP A 86 4.82 2.61 6.05
N GLY A 87 4.93 3.35 7.16
CA GLY A 87 3.90 3.46 8.21
C GLY A 87 3.62 2.15 8.93
N ARG A 88 4.49 1.15 8.73
CA ARG A 88 4.45 -0.14 9.41
C ARG A 88 4.75 0.05 10.89
N ILE A 89 3.94 -0.57 11.73
CA ILE A 89 4.08 -0.51 13.18
C ILE A 89 4.65 -1.85 13.65
N THR A 90 5.83 -1.79 14.26
CA THR A 90 6.50 -2.96 14.83
C THR A 90 6.50 -2.90 16.36
N TYR A 91 6.63 -4.06 16.99
CA TYR A 91 6.72 -4.20 18.44
C TYR A 91 7.58 -5.41 18.81
N ASN A 92 8.07 -5.44 20.05
CA ASN A 92 8.85 -6.55 20.57
C ASN A 92 7.94 -7.76 20.87
N VAL A 93 7.97 -8.75 19.99
CA VAL A 93 7.10 -9.94 20.06
C VAL A 93 7.29 -10.73 21.36
N GLN A 94 8.52 -10.88 21.85
CA GLN A 94 8.80 -11.63 23.08
C GLN A 94 8.18 -10.94 24.31
N ARG A 95 8.26 -9.60 24.37
CA ARG A 95 7.64 -8.84 25.45
C ARG A 95 6.13 -8.91 25.41
N VAL A 96 5.54 -8.76 24.23
CA VAL A 96 4.08 -8.84 24.05
C VAL A 96 3.56 -10.23 24.39
N ALA A 97 4.29 -11.29 24.03
CA ALA A 97 3.93 -12.67 24.38
C ALA A 97 3.88 -12.91 25.91
N GLY A 98 4.67 -12.18 26.70
CA GLY A 98 4.64 -12.21 28.16
C GLY A 98 3.51 -11.39 28.80
N MET A 99 2.72 -10.65 28.02
CA MET A 99 1.60 -9.83 28.52
C MET A 99 0.29 -10.63 28.60
N THR A 100 -0.71 -10.05 29.26
CA THR A 100 -2.06 -10.63 29.30
C THR A 100 -2.69 -10.69 27.91
N ALA A 101 -3.64 -11.61 27.69
CA ALA A 101 -4.33 -11.72 26.41
C ALA A 101 -5.08 -10.43 26.02
N ASP A 102 -5.60 -9.67 27.00
CA ASP A 102 -6.25 -8.37 26.76
C ASP A 102 -5.25 -7.32 26.30
N ASP A 103 -4.05 -7.30 26.89
CA ASP A 103 -2.98 -6.39 26.49
C ASP A 103 -2.45 -6.71 25.09
N GLN A 104 -2.29 -7.99 24.77
CA GLN A 104 -1.92 -8.43 23.43
C GLN A 104 -2.95 -7.98 22.39
N ARG A 105 -4.25 -8.18 22.67
CA ARG A 105 -5.34 -7.71 21.81
C ARG A 105 -5.33 -6.19 21.65
N ALA A 106 -5.11 -5.46 22.73
CA ALA A 106 -5.04 -4.00 22.72
C ALA A 106 -3.89 -3.48 21.85
N ILE A 107 -2.69 -4.07 21.98
CA ILE A 107 -1.53 -3.73 21.15
C ILE A 107 -1.80 -4.05 19.69
N HIS A 108 -2.37 -5.22 19.40
CA HIS A 108 -2.71 -5.60 18.05
C HIS A 108 -3.72 -4.63 17.43
N ARG A 109 -4.78 -4.26 18.18
CA ARG A 109 -5.76 -3.27 17.74
C ARG A 109 -5.12 -1.91 17.48
N TYR A 110 -4.28 -1.42 18.39
CA TYR A 110 -3.54 -0.17 18.19
C TYR A 110 -2.69 -0.19 16.92
N LYS A 111 -1.90 -1.25 16.73
CA LYS A 111 -1.08 -1.47 15.54
C LYS A 111 -1.94 -1.38 14.28
N THR A 112 -2.98 -2.21 14.21
CA THR A 112 -3.85 -2.32 13.04
C THR A 112 -4.51 -0.98 12.71
N SER A 113 -5.12 -0.30 13.69
CA SER A 113 -5.78 0.98 13.43
C SER A 113 -4.82 2.07 12.95
N LYS A 114 -3.59 2.10 13.47
CA LYS A 114 -2.59 3.10 13.08
C LYS A 114 -2.05 2.86 11.68
N GLU A 115 -1.72 1.61 11.36
CA GLU A 115 -1.33 1.20 10.01
C GLU A 115 -2.44 1.52 8.99
N GLU A 116 -3.69 1.17 9.31
CA GLU A 116 -4.86 1.45 8.47
C GLU A 116 -5.06 2.94 8.18
N ILE A 117 -4.91 3.81 9.18
CA ILE A 117 -4.94 5.27 9.00
C ILE A 117 -3.82 5.72 8.06
N PHE A 118 -2.60 5.26 8.28
CA PHE A 118 -1.45 5.64 7.48
C PHE A 118 -1.67 5.24 6.01
N PHE A 119 -2.03 3.99 5.76
CA PHE A 119 -2.25 3.48 4.41
C PHE A 119 -3.37 4.20 3.68
N LEU A 120 -4.51 4.45 4.33
CA LEU A 120 -5.60 5.22 3.71
C LEU A 120 -5.13 6.61 3.29
N ARG A 121 -4.40 7.32 4.16
CA ARG A 121 -3.92 8.67 3.86
C ARG A 121 -2.92 8.65 2.71
N LYS A 122 -1.90 7.77 2.76
CA LYS A 122 -0.87 7.65 1.73
C LYS A 122 -1.49 7.28 0.37
N ALA A 123 -2.32 6.24 0.33
CA ALA A 123 -2.93 5.77 -0.91
C ALA A 123 -3.92 6.77 -1.52
N VAL A 124 -4.62 7.59 -0.71
CA VAL A 124 -5.43 8.70 -1.23
C VAL A 124 -4.54 9.76 -1.90
N MET A 125 -3.39 10.09 -1.30
CA MET A 125 -2.47 11.10 -1.85
C MET A 125 -1.77 10.64 -3.14
N GLU A 126 -1.56 9.34 -3.32
CA GLU A 126 -0.96 8.76 -4.52
C GLU A 126 -1.87 8.79 -5.77
N ILE A 127 -3.18 9.04 -5.59
CA ILE A 127 -4.12 9.22 -6.70
C ILE A 127 -3.66 10.38 -7.58
N GLN A 128 -3.29 10.09 -8.82
CA GLN A 128 -2.77 11.08 -9.79
C GLN A 128 -3.87 12.03 -10.30
N ASP A 129 -5.07 11.49 -10.54
CA ASP A 129 -6.22 12.28 -10.99
C ASP A 129 -6.69 13.22 -9.87
N LYS A 130 -6.57 14.53 -10.10
CA LYS A 130 -6.87 15.57 -9.11
C LYS A 130 -8.32 15.51 -8.64
N ASP A 131 -9.28 15.42 -9.56
CA ASP A 131 -10.71 15.39 -9.22
C ASP A 131 -11.04 14.15 -8.40
N LEU A 132 -10.44 13.02 -8.77
CA LEU A 132 -10.63 11.75 -8.07
C LEU A 132 -10.01 11.79 -6.68
N ARG A 133 -8.82 12.40 -6.54
CA ARG A 133 -8.13 12.58 -5.27
C ARG A 133 -8.91 13.51 -4.33
N GLU A 134 -9.39 14.65 -4.80
CA GLU A 134 -10.21 15.57 -3.98
C GLU A 134 -11.50 14.90 -3.50
N THR A 135 -12.17 14.17 -4.40
CA THR A 135 -13.36 13.39 -4.03
C THR A 135 -13.02 12.32 -2.97
N ALA A 136 -11.87 11.66 -3.09
CA ALA A 136 -11.41 10.66 -2.13
C ALA A 136 -11.07 11.28 -0.76
N VAL A 137 -10.40 12.43 -0.73
CA VAL A 137 -10.12 13.18 0.50
C VAL A 137 -11.41 13.51 1.23
N ASP A 138 -12.38 14.11 0.55
CA ASP A 138 -13.64 14.47 1.17
C ASP A 138 -14.45 13.27 1.67
N MET A 139 -14.54 12.23 0.86
CA MET A 139 -15.35 11.06 1.18
C MET A 139 -14.71 10.19 2.27
N ILE A 140 -13.40 9.97 2.19
CA ILE A 140 -12.69 9.00 3.03
C ILE A 140 -12.08 9.68 4.24
N LEU A 141 -11.38 10.80 4.04
CA LEU A 141 -10.65 11.47 5.12
C LEU A 141 -11.50 12.50 5.88
N HIS A 142 -12.51 13.08 5.24
CA HIS A 142 -13.45 14.00 5.90
C HIS A 142 -14.83 13.39 6.18
N GLY A 143 -15.09 12.16 5.71
CA GLY A 143 -16.36 11.47 5.96
C GLY A 143 -17.59 12.16 5.34
N ILE A 144 -17.41 12.99 4.31
CA ILE A 144 -18.50 13.74 3.69
C ILE A 144 -19.45 12.78 2.95
N GLY A 145 -20.74 12.90 3.24
CA GLY A 145 -21.78 12.04 2.69
C GLY A 145 -22.05 12.28 1.20
N CYS A 146 -22.59 11.27 0.51
CA CYS A 146 -22.84 11.32 -0.94
C CYS A 146 -23.68 12.53 -1.39
N ALA A 147 -24.70 12.91 -0.63
CA ALA A 147 -25.58 14.05 -0.95
C ALA A 147 -24.84 15.40 -0.91
N GLN A 148 -23.90 15.56 0.02
CA GLN A 148 -23.07 16.76 0.11
C GLN A 148 -22.01 16.79 -1.00
N LEU A 149 -21.47 15.63 -1.37
CA LEU A 149 -20.51 15.52 -2.47
C LEU A 149 -21.15 15.84 -3.83
N THR A 150 -22.37 15.36 -4.10
CA THR A 150 -23.06 15.70 -5.36
C THR A 150 -23.29 17.20 -5.48
N GLN A 151 -23.66 17.87 -4.39
CA GLN A 151 -23.79 19.33 -4.33
C GLN A 151 -22.44 20.03 -4.53
N LYS A 152 -21.41 19.63 -3.79
CA LYS A 152 -20.07 20.25 -3.85
C LYS A 152 -19.44 20.19 -5.24
N TYR A 153 -19.55 19.03 -5.90
CA TYR A 153 -18.90 18.79 -7.19
C TYR A 153 -19.80 19.03 -8.41
N GLY A 154 -21.08 19.35 -8.20
CA GLY A 154 -22.04 19.57 -9.30
C GLY A 154 -22.26 18.35 -10.19
N ILE A 155 -22.11 17.14 -9.65
CA ILE A 155 -22.22 15.89 -10.41
C ILE A 155 -23.46 15.08 -9.98
N SER A 156 -24.01 14.29 -10.93
CA SER A 156 -25.09 13.37 -10.62
C SER A 156 -24.63 12.25 -9.67
N GLU A 157 -25.56 11.69 -8.89
CA GLU A 157 -25.28 10.53 -8.03
C GLU A 157 -24.64 9.37 -8.81
N ARG A 158 -25.14 9.09 -10.02
CA ARG A 158 -24.58 8.03 -10.87
C ARG A 158 -23.12 8.28 -11.21
N ALA A 159 -22.74 9.54 -11.49
CA ALA A 159 -21.35 9.90 -11.73
C ALA A 159 -20.50 9.77 -10.46
N LEU A 160 -21.03 10.19 -9.31
CA LEU A 160 -20.37 10.03 -8.01
C LEU A 160 -20.12 8.55 -7.67
N TYR A 161 -21.09 7.66 -7.89
CA TYR A 161 -20.92 6.22 -7.66
C TYR A 161 -19.83 5.63 -8.55
N LYS A 162 -19.71 6.07 -9.81
CA LYS A 162 -18.61 5.66 -10.70
C LYS A 162 -17.26 6.15 -10.19
N ARG A 163 -17.16 7.40 -9.73
CA ARG A 163 -15.94 7.94 -9.10
C ARG A 163 -15.57 7.17 -7.84
N LYS A 164 -16.52 6.96 -6.93
CA LYS A 164 -16.36 6.17 -5.71
C LYS A 164 -15.82 4.77 -6.00
N ARG A 165 -16.36 4.10 -7.01
CA ARG A 165 -15.88 2.77 -7.43
C ARG A 165 -14.40 2.82 -7.84
N LYS A 166 -14.01 3.77 -8.70
CA LYS A 166 -12.62 3.95 -9.12
C LYS A 166 -11.68 4.22 -7.94
N ILE A 167 -12.11 5.06 -6.99
CA ILE A 167 -11.33 5.36 -5.77
C ILE A 167 -11.10 4.06 -4.98
N VAL A 168 -12.15 3.31 -4.67
CA VAL A 168 -12.04 2.08 -3.89
C VAL A 168 -11.19 1.02 -4.62
N GLU A 169 -11.33 0.89 -5.94
CA GLU A 169 -10.51 -0.03 -6.75
C GLU A 169 -9.03 0.37 -6.72
N HIS A 170 -8.71 1.66 -6.80
CA HIS A 170 -7.34 2.16 -6.71
C HIS A 170 -6.72 1.94 -5.34
N LEU A 171 -7.47 2.20 -4.27
CA LEU A 171 -7.00 1.95 -2.91
C LEU A 171 -6.79 0.45 -2.68
N ALA A 172 -7.71 -0.40 -3.16
CA ALA A 172 -7.59 -1.85 -3.03
C ALA A 172 -6.36 -2.41 -3.76
N SER A 173 -6.06 -1.92 -4.97
CA SER A 173 -4.84 -2.30 -5.71
C SER A 173 -3.58 -1.84 -5.00
N SER A 174 -3.63 -0.67 -4.35
CA SER A 174 -2.49 -0.12 -3.61
C SER A 174 -2.29 -0.83 -2.27
N MET A 175 -3.29 -1.56 -1.78
CA MET A 175 -3.23 -2.27 -0.50
C MET A 175 -3.06 -3.78 -0.65
N THR A 176 -2.94 -4.30 -1.88
CA THR A 176 -2.93 -5.75 -2.11
C THR A 176 -1.72 -6.43 -1.43
N TYR A 177 -0.60 -5.72 -1.26
CA TYR A 177 0.58 -6.22 -0.52
C TYR A 177 0.36 -6.38 0.99
N LEU A 178 -0.72 -5.84 1.56
CA LEU A 178 -1.06 -6.06 2.98
C LEU A 178 -1.70 -7.44 3.20
N PHE A 179 -2.02 -8.15 2.12
CA PHE A 179 -2.66 -9.46 2.13
C PHE A 179 -1.73 -10.58 1.60
N GLU A 180 -0.49 -10.24 1.22
CA GLU A 180 0.60 -11.16 0.88
C GLU A 180 1.51 -11.39 2.09
#